data_AF-S7ZC83-F1
#
_entry.id   AF-S7ZC83-F1
#
_cell.length_a   1.000
_cell.length_b   1.000
_cell.length_c   1.000
_cell.angle_alpha   90.00
_cell.angle_beta   90.00
_cell.angle_gamma   90.00
#
_symmetry.space_group_name_H-M   'P 1'
#
loop_
_entity.id
_entity.type
_entity.pdbx_description
1 polymer ?
#
loop_
_entity_poly.entity_id
_entity_poly.type
_entity_poly.pdbx_seq_one_letter_code
_entity_poly.pdbx_strand_id
1 'polypeptide(L)'
;MIVLMNTFNDGWSGLPFKVAYAGVSVTPPKDNITTLTLAVRDVIYPMDYIQKQLRLPPQKPDAVITDSMLDALREYSESRFVKVTGIGMPAELISTCPHLTSRLWLENDIIPLVVDCDKVAMEGDQNTPWGHRALDEQAEVLAMKCVRVFGPLNIPILQVGYRGLVEVNSHFHMHIASLENYQNTVGAQTWDILQIIASEVRPKELRIALFSATPQGGGVALIRHAFVRLGRLLDLDIKCNRYWASDGGPLDDPSNGGADIIVVDHPQMPDLIQIAKERSPARPVIYRSHIQIRMDLAETPHTPQARTWNWLWKRAQHADIFISHPIPDSVPRDVPKAMVGYIPASTDILDGLNKDMRDWDIAHYGRIFNQWCKEAGMPTVDYPTEKYFAQVARFDPSKGLFDALDGYSMFYDHVQKTSSSTKVPKLVICGHGSVDDPDATGTYQAVLERIDEKMPRLKDLICVIRAKPSDQVLNAILSKAKIILQLSTCEGFEIKVSEALRKGKPVIATNLWSDEGLYNRLHSHALRAIRDEVTAVGHLASLLYLLSKLTKDKNWKPQSQLMPKSMVGEFKPTGRSPLHSAL
;
A
#
# COMPACT_ATOMS: atom_id res chain seq x y z
N MET A 1 -36.11 8.86 -12.72
CA MET A 1 -35.50 9.25 -11.44
C MET A 1 -34.56 8.18 -10.87
N ILE A 2 -35.00 6.93 -10.72
CA ILE A 2 -34.15 5.83 -10.18
C ILE A 2 -32.88 5.57 -11.02
N VAL A 3 -32.97 5.60 -12.36
CA VAL A 3 -31.80 5.43 -13.25
C VAL A 3 -30.79 6.59 -13.11
N LEU A 4 -31.26 7.83 -12.93
CA LEU A 4 -30.43 9.01 -12.70
C LEU A 4 -29.78 9.01 -11.30
N MET A 5 -30.48 8.49 -10.28
CA MET A 5 -29.92 8.29 -8.93
C MET A 5 -28.87 7.18 -8.91
N ASN A 6 -29.09 6.07 -9.61
CA ASN A 6 -28.11 4.98 -9.67
C ASN A 6 -26.80 5.43 -10.33
N THR A 7 -26.87 6.17 -11.45
CA THR A 7 -25.66 6.74 -12.09
C THR A 7 -24.91 7.75 -11.20
N PHE A 8 -25.56 8.31 -10.18
CA PHE A 8 -24.94 9.23 -9.24
C PHE A 8 -24.25 8.51 -8.07
N ASN A 9 -24.52 7.24 -7.84
CA ASN A 9 -23.92 6.49 -6.72
C ASN A 9 -22.67 5.71 -7.14
N ASP A 10 -22.56 5.30 -8.41
CA ASP A 10 -21.41 4.54 -8.93
C ASP A 10 -20.65 5.25 -10.07
N GLY A 11 -21.23 6.30 -10.66
CA GLY A 11 -20.72 6.96 -11.86
C GLY A 11 -19.64 8.01 -11.62
N TRP A 12 -18.74 8.14 -12.60
CA TRP A 12 -17.55 9.01 -12.54
C TRP A 12 -17.74 10.40 -13.16
N SER A 13 -18.87 10.64 -13.84
CA SER A 13 -19.11 11.88 -14.61
C SER A 13 -19.47 13.12 -13.76
N GLY A 14 -19.62 12.95 -12.43
CA GLY A 14 -19.95 14.02 -11.48
C GLY A 14 -18.75 14.73 -10.85
N LEU A 15 -19.02 15.66 -9.93
CA LEU A 15 -18.01 16.24 -9.04
C LEU A 15 -17.70 15.28 -7.88
N PRO A 16 -16.45 15.23 -7.39
CA PRO A 16 -16.14 14.54 -6.15
C PRO A 16 -17.08 14.99 -5.01
N PHE A 17 -17.52 14.05 -4.18
CA PHE A 17 -18.30 14.39 -2.99
C PHE A 17 -17.55 15.37 -2.10
N LYS A 18 -18.28 16.27 -1.42
CA LYS A 18 -17.68 17.15 -0.42
C LYS A 18 -17.07 16.28 0.68
N VAL A 19 -15.83 16.56 1.04
CA VAL A 19 -15.15 15.83 2.12
C VAL A 19 -15.64 16.33 3.47
N ALA A 20 -15.86 15.39 4.39
CA ALA A 20 -16.18 15.64 5.80
C ALA A 20 -15.31 14.75 6.70
N TYR A 21 -15.29 15.11 7.98
CA TYR A 21 -14.61 14.41 9.05
C TYR A 21 -15.57 14.22 10.20
N ALA A 22 -15.43 13.11 10.93
CA ALA A 22 -16.27 12.82 12.07
C ALA A 22 -15.46 12.71 13.36
N GLY A 23 -16.14 12.80 14.49
CA GLY A 23 -15.63 12.40 15.78
C GLY A 23 -16.73 11.68 16.55
N VAL A 24 -16.34 10.78 17.44
CA VAL A 24 -17.29 9.93 18.17
C VAL A 24 -17.05 9.93 19.65
N SER A 25 -18.13 9.99 20.42
CA SER A 25 -18.14 9.69 21.85
C SER A 25 -19.23 8.66 22.15
N VAL A 26 -18.96 7.77 23.10
CA VAL A 26 -19.87 6.71 23.54
C VAL A 26 -19.90 6.70 25.05
N THR A 27 -21.09 6.75 25.65
CA THR A 27 -21.22 6.64 27.12
C THR A 27 -20.90 5.22 27.59
N PRO A 28 -20.33 5.05 28.79
CA PRO A 28 -20.33 3.76 29.46
C PRO A 28 -21.76 3.18 29.54
N PRO A 29 -21.97 1.88 29.29
CA PRO A 29 -23.29 1.29 29.37
C PRO A 29 -23.92 1.44 30.75
N LYS A 30 -25.16 1.93 30.81
CA LYS A 30 -25.99 1.97 32.03
C LYS A 30 -27.31 1.26 31.75
N ASP A 31 -27.66 0.25 32.55
CA ASP A 31 -28.86 -0.58 32.35
C ASP A 31 -28.96 -1.19 30.93
N ASN A 32 -27.82 -1.63 30.38
CA ASN A 32 -27.67 -2.11 29.00
C ASN A 32 -28.05 -1.07 27.93
N ILE A 33 -28.01 0.22 28.26
CA ILE A 33 -28.22 1.31 27.31
C ILE A 33 -26.93 2.12 27.23
N THR A 34 -26.52 2.45 26.01
CA THR A 34 -25.45 3.41 25.75
C THR A 34 -25.95 4.48 24.78
N THR A 35 -25.32 5.65 24.81
CA THR A 35 -25.56 6.73 23.86
C THR A 35 -24.33 6.87 22.99
N LEU A 36 -24.54 6.71 21.68
CA LEU A 36 -23.57 6.99 20.62
C LEU A 36 -23.80 8.42 20.11
N THR A 37 -22.77 9.25 20.15
CA THR A 37 -22.80 10.61 19.59
C THR A 37 -21.71 10.77 18.55
N LEU A 38 -22.10 11.22 17.36
CA LEU A 38 -21.21 11.59 16.25
C LEU A 38 -21.31 13.09 16.01
N ALA A 39 -20.17 13.75 15.93
CA ALA A 39 -20.05 15.10 15.39
C ALA A 39 -19.47 15.01 13.98
N VAL A 40 -20.06 15.70 13.01
CA VAL A 40 -19.57 15.75 11.64
C VAL A 40 -19.24 17.19 11.28
N ARG A 41 -18.08 17.40 10.66
CA ARG A 41 -17.58 18.72 10.27
C ARG A 41 -16.87 18.68 8.94
N ASP A 42 -16.71 19.84 8.32
CA ASP A 42 -15.66 20.02 7.31
C ASP A 42 -14.37 20.52 7.96
N VAL A 43 -13.42 20.96 7.14
CA VAL A 43 -12.12 21.45 7.65
C VAL A 43 -12.31 22.66 8.58
N ILE A 44 -13.35 23.48 8.37
CA ILE A 44 -13.54 24.77 9.03
C ILE A 44 -14.69 24.72 10.04
N TYR A 45 -15.85 24.22 9.64
CA TYR A 45 -17.11 24.36 10.37
C TYR A 45 -17.71 23.01 10.80
N PRO A 46 -18.31 22.96 12.01
CA PRO A 46 -19.26 21.90 12.36
C PRO A 46 -20.40 21.88 11.34
N MET A 47 -20.80 20.69 10.92
CA MET A 47 -21.85 20.49 9.91
C MET A 47 -23.12 19.89 10.49
N ASP A 48 -23.01 18.83 11.30
CA ASP A 48 -24.17 18.12 11.85
C ASP A 48 -23.79 17.29 13.08
N TYR A 49 -24.78 16.87 13.85
CA TYR A 49 -24.63 15.99 15.00
C TYR A 49 -25.65 14.85 14.95
N ILE A 50 -25.19 13.63 15.20
CA ILE A 50 -26.04 12.44 15.22
C ILE A 50 -25.95 11.83 16.61
N GLN A 51 -27.08 11.68 17.28
CA GLN A 51 -27.16 11.00 18.58
C GLN A 51 -28.13 9.83 18.50
N LYS A 52 -27.67 8.65 18.91
CA LYS A 52 -28.47 7.41 18.95
C LYS A 52 -28.36 6.77 20.32
N GLN A 53 -29.50 6.45 20.93
CA GLN A 53 -29.54 5.56 22.10
C GLN A 53 -29.59 4.11 21.61
N LEU A 54 -28.66 3.30 22.09
CA LEU A 54 -28.48 1.92 21.69
C LEU A 54 -28.75 1.01 22.89
N ARG A 55 -29.59 0.00 22.68
CA ARG A 55 -29.80 -1.08 23.65
C ARG A 55 -28.82 -2.20 23.35
N LEU A 56 -27.95 -2.49 24.31
CA LEU A 56 -26.86 -3.45 24.16
C LEU A 56 -27.30 -4.84 24.64
N PRO A 57 -27.24 -5.86 23.76
CA PRO A 57 -27.49 -7.23 24.18
C PRO A 57 -26.31 -7.74 25.04
N PRO A 58 -26.56 -8.63 26.01
CA PRO A 58 -25.51 -9.14 26.90
C PRO A 58 -24.38 -9.89 26.17
N GLN A 59 -24.67 -10.54 25.04
CA GLN A 59 -23.70 -11.42 24.38
C GLN A 59 -22.75 -10.72 23.40
N LYS A 60 -23.17 -9.61 22.77
CA LYS A 60 -22.40 -8.91 21.71
C LYS A 60 -22.65 -7.38 21.72
N PRO A 61 -22.34 -6.69 22.82
CA PRO A 61 -22.57 -5.25 22.92
C PRO A 61 -21.74 -4.44 21.91
N ASP A 62 -20.53 -4.88 21.61
CA ASP A 62 -19.58 -4.26 20.69
C ASP A 62 -20.08 -4.27 19.23
N ALA A 63 -20.70 -5.36 18.80
CA ALA A 63 -21.26 -5.49 17.46
C ALA A 63 -22.36 -4.44 17.21
N VAL A 64 -23.25 -4.24 18.18
CA VAL A 64 -24.34 -3.25 18.07
C VAL A 64 -23.80 -1.82 17.96
N ILE A 65 -22.79 -1.47 18.76
CA ILE A 65 -22.16 -0.15 18.67
C ILE A 65 -21.47 0.02 17.31
N THR A 66 -20.74 -0.99 16.89
CA THR A 66 -19.97 -0.98 15.63
C THR A 66 -20.90 -0.84 14.41
N ASP A 67 -21.91 -1.70 14.30
CA ASP A 67 -22.86 -1.69 13.19
C ASP A 67 -23.65 -0.37 13.17
N SER A 68 -24.14 0.08 14.34
CA SER A 68 -24.89 1.34 14.43
C SER A 68 -24.06 2.55 13.99
N MET A 69 -22.75 2.56 14.30
CA MET A 69 -21.85 3.62 13.88
C MET A 69 -21.56 3.57 12.38
N LEU A 70 -21.24 2.39 11.85
CA LEU A 70 -20.99 2.21 10.42
C LEU A 70 -22.21 2.65 9.61
N ASP A 71 -23.41 2.21 10.01
CA ASP A 71 -24.66 2.53 9.30
C ASP A 71 -25.01 4.01 9.42
N ALA A 72 -24.83 4.64 10.60
CA ALA A 72 -25.05 6.07 10.75
C ALA A 72 -24.15 6.91 9.83
N LEU A 73 -22.87 6.54 9.69
CA LEU A 73 -21.94 7.24 8.81
C LEU A 73 -22.25 6.99 7.34
N ARG A 74 -22.66 5.77 6.96
CA ARG A 74 -23.10 5.46 5.58
C ARG A 74 -24.32 6.27 5.20
N GLU A 75 -25.36 6.21 6.02
CA GLU A 75 -26.62 6.92 5.82
C GLU A 75 -26.38 8.43 5.73
N TYR A 76 -25.53 8.98 6.58
CA TYR A 76 -25.15 10.39 6.53
C TYR A 76 -24.41 10.73 5.22
N SER A 77 -23.40 9.93 4.83
CA SER A 77 -22.65 10.13 3.61
C SER A 77 -23.54 10.15 2.37
N GLU A 78 -24.43 9.17 2.25
CA GLU A 78 -25.31 8.99 1.09
C GLU A 78 -26.42 10.06 1.06
N SER A 79 -27.06 10.35 2.19
CA SER A 79 -28.15 11.35 2.27
C SER A 79 -27.67 12.79 2.09
N ARG A 80 -26.43 13.09 2.48
CA ARG A 80 -25.84 14.44 2.39
C ARG A 80 -24.89 14.62 1.20
N PHE A 81 -24.64 13.57 0.41
CA PHE A 81 -23.67 13.56 -0.69
C PHE A 81 -22.25 14.00 -0.26
N VAL A 82 -21.82 13.48 0.89
CA VAL A 82 -20.50 13.76 1.46
C VAL A 82 -19.67 12.49 1.61
N LYS A 83 -18.36 12.62 1.48
CA LYS A 83 -17.40 11.56 1.81
C LYS A 83 -16.81 11.86 3.18
N VAL A 84 -17.24 11.12 4.20
CA VAL A 84 -16.53 11.12 5.49
C VAL A 84 -15.22 10.38 5.26
N THR A 85 -14.08 11.05 5.41
CA THR A 85 -12.76 10.46 5.11
C THR A 85 -12.01 10.00 6.35
N GLY A 86 -12.25 10.64 7.49
CA GLY A 86 -11.62 10.30 8.76
C GLY A 86 -12.58 10.43 9.92
N ILE A 87 -12.32 9.65 10.97
CA ILE A 87 -13.06 9.73 12.24
C ILE A 87 -12.12 9.68 13.44
N GLY A 88 -12.23 10.67 14.33
CA GLY A 88 -11.53 10.68 15.62
C GLY A 88 -12.31 9.94 16.70
N MET A 89 -11.64 9.14 17.52
CA MET A 89 -12.27 8.36 18.59
C MET A 89 -11.37 8.21 19.82
N PRO A 90 -11.95 8.02 21.01
CA PRO A 90 -11.18 7.77 22.23
C PRO A 90 -10.55 6.37 22.22
N ALA A 91 -9.35 6.23 22.79
CA ALA A 91 -8.63 4.96 22.86
C ALA A 91 -9.41 3.87 23.62
N GLU A 92 -10.18 4.25 24.64
CA GLU A 92 -11.00 3.36 25.46
C GLU A 92 -12.06 2.63 24.63
N LEU A 93 -12.57 3.27 23.57
CA LEU A 93 -13.58 2.67 22.70
C LEU A 93 -13.05 1.42 21.98
N ILE A 94 -11.75 1.36 21.70
CA ILE A 94 -11.13 0.23 21.00
C ILE A 94 -11.05 -1.00 21.89
N SER A 95 -10.84 -0.80 23.20
CA SER A 95 -10.88 -1.89 24.17
C SER A 95 -12.26 -2.54 24.25
N THR A 96 -13.32 -1.75 24.02
CA THR A 96 -14.71 -2.21 24.06
C THR A 96 -15.18 -2.74 22.70
N CYS A 97 -14.72 -2.14 21.60
CA CYS A 97 -15.12 -2.44 20.22
C CYS A 97 -13.88 -2.75 19.36
N PRO A 98 -13.24 -3.93 19.54
CA PRO A 98 -11.94 -4.23 18.93
C PRO A 98 -11.95 -4.28 17.40
N HIS A 99 -13.11 -4.56 16.78
CA HIS A 99 -13.22 -4.64 15.31
C HIS A 99 -13.63 -3.32 14.65
N LEU A 100 -14.06 -2.31 15.43
CA LEU A 100 -14.64 -1.06 14.92
C LEU A 100 -13.73 -0.34 13.92
N THR A 101 -12.46 -0.17 14.29
CA THR A 101 -11.50 0.62 13.51
C THR A 101 -11.21 -0.03 12.16
N SER A 102 -10.95 -1.33 12.15
CA SER A 102 -10.72 -2.08 10.91
C SER A 102 -11.95 -2.07 9.98
N ARG A 103 -13.16 -2.18 10.53
CA ARG A 103 -14.40 -2.14 9.73
C ARG A 103 -14.69 -0.75 9.16
N LEU A 104 -14.42 0.33 9.92
CA LEU A 104 -14.51 1.70 9.39
C LEU A 104 -13.63 1.88 8.15
N TRP A 105 -12.40 1.36 8.19
CA TRP A 105 -11.47 1.44 7.08
C TRP A 105 -11.84 0.53 5.90
N LEU A 106 -12.08 -0.74 6.18
CA LEU A 106 -12.27 -1.76 5.14
C LEU A 106 -13.66 -1.67 4.50
N GLU A 107 -14.71 -1.33 5.26
CA GLU A 107 -16.07 -1.29 4.74
C GLU A 107 -16.54 0.11 4.35
N ASN A 108 -16.18 1.15 5.11
CA ASN A 108 -16.65 2.52 4.86
C ASN A 108 -15.58 3.42 4.22
N ASP A 109 -14.35 2.92 4.11
CA ASP A 109 -13.22 3.72 3.64
C ASP A 109 -13.06 5.02 4.45
N ILE A 110 -13.15 4.87 5.77
CA ILE A 110 -12.97 5.95 6.76
C ILE A 110 -11.74 5.61 7.59
N ILE A 111 -10.80 6.54 7.69
CA ILE A 111 -9.56 6.36 8.45
C ILE A 111 -9.84 6.61 9.94
N PRO A 112 -9.68 5.60 10.82
CA PRO A 112 -9.91 5.76 12.24
C PRO A 112 -8.66 6.37 12.91
N LEU A 113 -8.80 7.55 13.50
CA LEU A 113 -7.78 8.18 14.35
C LEU A 113 -8.10 7.92 15.82
N VAL A 114 -7.19 7.24 16.49
CA VAL A 114 -7.27 6.89 17.89
C VAL A 114 -6.57 7.95 18.72
N VAL A 115 -7.31 8.55 19.64
CA VAL A 115 -6.85 9.68 20.42
C VAL A 115 -6.77 9.30 21.90
N ASP A 116 -5.63 9.61 22.50
CA ASP A 116 -5.40 9.56 23.94
C ASP A 116 -6.03 10.81 24.56
N CYS A 117 -7.25 10.66 25.08
CA CYS A 117 -8.08 11.76 25.55
C CYS A 117 -7.52 12.45 26.81
N ASP A 118 -6.74 11.74 27.62
CA ASP A 118 -6.07 12.29 28.80
C ASP A 118 -5.01 13.33 28.37
N LYS A 119 -4.27 13.06 27.30
CA LYS A 119 -3.33 14.04 26.72
C LYS A 119 -4.03 15.24 26.08
N VAL A 120 -5.21 15.02 25.47
CA VAL A 120 -5.99 16.11 24.87
C VAL A 120 -6.52 17.07 25.92
N ALA A 121 -6.93 16.57 27.09
CA ALA A 121 -7.37 17.42 28.20
C ALA A 121 -6.27 18.40 28.68
N MET A 122 -5.00 18.04 28.53
CA MET A 122 -3.86 18.89 28.90
C MET A 122 -3.59 20.06 27.93
N GLU A 123 -4.11 20.02 26.70
CA GLU A 123 -3.93 21.08 25.70
C GLU A 123 -5.08 22.12 25.69
N GLY A 124 -6.18 21.86 26.40
CA GLY A 124 -7.39 22.69 26.42
C GLY A 124 -7.64 23.41 27.76
N ASP A 125 -8.91 23.75 28.04
CA ASP A 125 -9.32 24.24 29.37
C ASP A 125 -8.94 23.21 30.45
N GLN A 126 -7.87 23.52 31.18
CA GLN A 126 -7.31 22.68 32.23
C GLN A 126 -8.29 22.43 33.39
N ASN A 127 -9.41 23.17 33.44
CA ASN A 127 -10.40 23.06 34.51
C ASN A 127 -11.46 21.97 34.28
N THR A 128 -11.60 21.43 33.06
CA THR A 128 -12.63 20.41 32.76
C THR A 128 -12.02 19.09 32.29
N PRO A 129 -11.93 18.07 33.18
CA PRO A 129 -11.44 16.75 32.81
C PRO A 129 -12.27 16.13 31.67
N TRP A 130 -11.64 15.29 30.83
CA TRP A 130 -12.28 14.70 29.65
C TRP A 130 -13.66 14.08 29.94
N GLY A 131 -13.75 13.25 30.99
CA GLY A 131 -14.99 12.56 31.36
C GLY A 131 -16.13 13.45 31.86
N HIS A 132 -15.87 14.74 32.14
CA HIS A 132 -16.90 15.70 32.57
C HIS A 132 -17.48 16.53 31.41
N ARG A 133 -16.86 16.45 30.21
CA ARG A 133 -17.35 17.16 29.02
C ARG A 133 -18.62 16.52 28.48
N ALA A 134 -19.49 17.32 27.88
CA ALA A 134 -20.69 16.82 27.21
C ALA A 134 -20.32 15.96 25.98
N LEU A 135 -21.18 15.01 25.60
CA LEU A 135 -20.86 14.01 24.57
C LEU A 135 -20.66 14.62 23.18
N ASP A 136 -21.44 15.65 22.86
CA ASP A 136 -21.33 16.46 21.64
C ASP A 136 -20.00 17.24 21.63
N GLU A 137 -19.62 17.84 22.75
CA GLU A 137 -18.31 18.51 22.89
C GLU A 137 -17.15 17.52 22.70
N GLN A 138 -17.21 16.35 23.33
CA GLN A 138 -16.19 15.31 23.16
C GLN A 138 -16.08 14.87 21.69
N ALA A 139 -17.22 14.59 21.05
CA ALA A 139 -17.26 14.16 19.66
C ALA A 139 -16.69 15.25 18.73
N GLU A 140 -17.04 16.52 18.94
CA GLU A 140 -16.53 17.63 18.11
C GLU A 140 -15.02 17.86 18.30
N VAL A 141 -14.51 17.78 19.54
CA VAL A 141 -13.06 17.87 19.81
C VAL A 141 -12.31 16.75 19.08
N LEU A 142 -12.84 15.52 19.08
CA LEU A 142 -12.23 14.39 18.38
C LEU A 142 -12.30 14.56 16.86
N ALA A 143 -13.40 15.12 16.33
CA ALA A 143 -13.51 15.45 14.92
C ALA A 143 -12.45 16.49 14.52
N MET A 144 -12.24 17.51 15.34
CA MET A 144 -11.18 18.50 15.15
C MET A 144 -9.77 17.89 15.17
N LYS A 145 -9.48 17.02 16.15
CA LYS A 145 -8.19 16.31 16.20
C LYS A 145 -7.99 15.45 14.95
N CYS A 146 -9.05 14.81 14.46
CA CYS A 146 -9.04 14.06 13.22
C CYS A 146 -8.67 14.92 12.02
N VAL A 147 -9.26 16.11 11.86
CA VAL A 147 -8.95 16.98 10.70
C VAL A 147 -7.45 17.34 10.64
N ARG A 148 -6.80 17.53 11.78
CA ARG A 148 -5.40 18.03 11.87
C ARG A 148 -4.37 17.08 11.28
N VAL A 149 -4.69 15.80 11.11
CA VAL A 149 -3.76 14.81 10.52
C VAL A 149 -3.93 14.67 9.00
N PHE A 150 -4.84 15.42 8.37
CA PHE A 150 -5.08 15.41 6.94
C PHE A 150 -4.54 16.66 6.25
N GLY A 151 -3.95 16.47 5.06
CA GLY A 151 -3.40 17.55 4.26
C GLY A 151 -4.42 18.15 3.27
N PRO A 152 -4.00 19.10 2.43
CA PRO A 152 -4.89 19.77 1.45
C PRO A 152 -5.55 18.83 0.44
N LEU A 153 -4.97 17.66 0.21
CA LEU A 153 -5.53 16.62 -0.67
C LEU A 153 -6.54 15.71 0.06
N ASN A 154 -6.88 16.02 1.31
CA ASN A 154 -7.75 15.20 2.18
C ASN A 154 -7.26 13.75 2.32
N ILE A 155 -5.95 13.57 2.31
CA ILE A 155 -5.26 12.32 2.65
C ILE A 155 -4.46 12.54 3.92
N PRO A 156 -4.20 11.49 4.73
CA PRO A 156 -3.29 11.58 5.86
C PRO A 156 -1.95 12.19 5.45
N ILE A 157 -1.49 13.17 6.24
CA ILE A 157 -0.16 13.74 6.07
C ILE A 157 0.85 12.66 6.45
N LEU A 158 1.84 12.44 5.59
CA LEU A 158 2.99 11.62 5.94
C LEU A 158 3.68 12.24 7.17
N GLN A 159 3.58 11.55 8.30
CA GLN A 159 4.24 11.98 9.52
C GLN A 159 5.71 11.55 9.46
N VAL A 160 6.56 12.49 9.10
CA VAL A 160 7.97 12.41 9.42
C VAL A 160 8.12 13.07 10.78
N GLY A 161 8.09 12.22 11.80
CA GLY A 161 8.13 12.62 13.19
C GLY A 161 9.41 13.36 13.53
N TYR A 162 9.53 13.68 14.83
CA TYR A 162 10.75 14.30 15.32
C TYR A 162 11.95 13.49 14.84
N ARG A 163 12.96 14.19 14.33
CA ARG A 163 14.27 13.61 14.02
C ARG A 163 14.35 12.73 12.75
N GLY A 164 13.36 12.79 11.85
CA GLY A 164 13.37 12.10 10.56
C GLY A 164 12.82 10.67 10.57
N LEU A 165 12.21 10.25 11.70
CA LEU A 165 11.56 8.96 11.83
C LEU A 165 10.26 8.94 11.03
N VAL A 166 10.08 7.89 10.23
CA VAL A 166 8.80 7.65 9.55
C VAL A 166 7.80 7.09 10.56
N GLU A 167 6.80 7.88 10.91
CA GLU A 167 5.77 7.49 11.87
C GLU A 167 4.64 6.77 11.14
N VAL A 168 4.85 5.47 10.90
CA VAL A 168 3.86 4.58 10.24
C VAL A 168 2.50 4.71 10.92
N ASN A 169 1.44 4.87 10.10
CA ASN A 169 0.08 5.08 10.57
C ASN A 169 -0.08 6.24 11.57
N SER A 170 0.65 7.35 11.36
CA SER A 170 0.70 8.49 12.29
C SER A 170 1.08 8.04 13.70
N HIS A 171 2.25 7.43 13.83
CA HIS A 171 2.78 6.88 15.09
C HIS A 171 1.81 5.85 15.70
N PHE A 172 1.25 4.99 14.85
CA PHE A 172 0.25 3.99 15.22
C PHE A 172 -1.05 4.55 15.83
N HIS A 173 -1.33 5.84 15.69
CA HIS A 173 -2.65 6.38 16.05
C HIS A 173 -3.73 6.02 15.01
N MET A 174 -3.38 5.61 13.79
CA MET A 174 -4.33 5.14 12.79
C MET A 174 -4.42 3.61 12.79
N HIS A 175 -5.55 3.07 13.24
CA HIS A 175 -5.76 1.63 13.41
C HIS A 175 -6.55 1.04 12.23
N ILE A 176 -5.88 0.78 11.10
CA ILE A 176 -6.59 0.36 9.87
C ILE A 176 -6.82 -1.16 9.73
N ALA A 177 -6.11 -1.99 10.49
CA ALA A 177 -6.18 -3.45 10.38
C ALA A 177 -5.82 -4.12 11.71
N SER A 178 -6.38 -5.32 11.93
CA SER A 178 -6.09 -6.22 13.05
C SER A 178 -5.37 -7.49 12.57
N LEU A 179 -4.85 -8.30 13.52
CA LEU A 179 -4.27 -9.61 13.21
C LEU A 179 -5.27 -10.53 12.50
N GLU A 180 -6.54 -10.52 12.92
CA GLU A 180 -7.59 -11.32 12.29
C GLU A 180 -7.79 -10.91 10.81
N ASN A 181 -7.75 -9.61 10.52
CA ASN A 181 -7.86 -9.16 9.12
C ASN A 181 -6.68 -9.69 8.29
N TYR A 182 -5.46 -9.65 8.82
CA TYR A 182 -4.28 -10.20 8.13
C TYR A 182 -4.35 -11.73 7.98
N GLN A 183 -4.84 -12.46 8.98
CA GLN A 183 -5.07 -13.90 8.88
C GLN A 183 -5.96 -14.25 7.69
N ASN A 184 -7.02 -13.46 7.47
CA ASN A 184 -7.95 -13.66 6.35
C ASN A 184 -7.37 -13.32 4.97
N THR A 185 -6.13 -12.83 4.89
CA THR A 185 -5.47 -12.45 3.63
C THR A 185 -4.63 -13.58 3.02
N VAL A 186 -4.39 -14.66 3.77
CA VAL A 186 -3.53 -15.79 3.40
C VAL A 186 -4.17 -17.14 3.75
N GLY A 187 -3.59 -18.23 3.26
CA GLY A 187 -3.96 -19.57 3.70
C GLY A 187 -3.53 -19.85 5.15
N ALA A 188 -4.27 -20.75 5.82
CA ALA A 188 -4.02 -21.12 7.22
C ALA A 188 -2.57 -21.58 7.47
N GLN A 189 -1.99 -22.34 6.54
CA GLN A 189 -0.60 -22.80 6.64
C GLN A 189 0.40 -21.64 6.76
N THR A 190 0.26 -20.60 5.92
CA THR A 190 1.14 -19.43 5.95
C THR A 190 0.99 -18.67 7.27
N TRP A 191 -0.25 -18.54 7.76
CA TRP A 191 -0.54 -17.89 9.03
C TRP A 191 0.06 -18.64 10.23
N ASP A 192 -0.14 -19.96 10.30
CA ASP A 192 0.39 -20.80 11.37
C ASP A 192 1.92 -20.71 11.43
N ILE A 193 2.57 -20.72 10.27
CA ILE A 193 4.03 -20.59 10.17
C ILE A 193 4.51 -19.21 10.61
N LEU A 194 3.81 -18.14 10.23
CA LEU A 194 4.10 -16.79 10.73
C LEU A 194 4.00 -16.75 12.27
N GLN A 195 2.95 -17.31 12.85
CA GLN A 195 2.75 -17.35 14.30
C GLN A 195 3.86 -18.13 15.01
N ILE A 196 4.21 -19.31 14.49
CA ILE A 196 5.31 -20.13 15.04
C ILE A 196 6.62 -19.32 15.01
N ILE A 197 6.99 -18.75 13.87
CA ILE A 197 8.25 -18.00 13.75
C ILE A 197 8.23 -16.74 14.62
N ALA A 198 7.10 -16.01 14.66
CA ALA A 198 6.96 -14.83 15.51
C ALA A 198 7.12 -15.20 17.00
N SER A 199 6.61 -16.36 17.44
CA SER A 199 6.80 -16.86 18.81
C SER A 199 8.26 -17.19 19.14
N GLU A 200 9.07 -17.58 18.15
CA GLU A 200 10.51 -17.81 18.35
C GLU A 200 11.32 -16.50 18.39
N VAL A 201 10.83 -15.46 17.71
CA VAL A 201 11.55 -14.18 17.56
C VAL A 201 11.19 -13.20 18.68
N ARG A 202 9.92 -13.14 19.09
CA ARG A 202 9.40 -12.18 20.08
C ARG A 202 10.18 -12.18 21.41
N PRO A 203 10.49 -13.32 22.05
CA PRO A 203 11.20 -13.34 23.33
C PRO A 203 12.64 -12.80 23.26
N LYS A 204 13.18 -12.60 22.05
CA LYS A 204 14.53 -12.08 21.83
C LYS A 204 14.60 -10.56 21.83
N GLU A 205 13.46 -9.86 21.81
CA GLU A 205 13.35 -8.39 21.83
C GLU A 205 14.27 -7.70 20.78
N LEU A 206 14.35 -8.28 19.58
CA LEU A 206 15.26 -7.81 18.54
C LEU A 206 14.90 -6.40 18.07
N ARG A 207 15.90 -5.52 18.01
CA ARG A 207 15.83 -4.20 17.39
C ARG A 207 16.26 -4.29 15.93
N ILE A 208 15.38 -3.94 15.01
CA ILE A 208 15.62 -4.04 13.57
C ILE A 208 15.57 -2.64 12.95
N ALA A 209 16.66 -2.22 12.31
CA ALA A 209 16.72 -0.95 11.58
C ALA A 209 16.55 -1.16 10.07
N LEU A 210 15.64 -0.40 9.48
CA LEU A 210 15.33 -0.42 8.04
C LEU A 210 15.74 0.92 7.42
N PHE A 211 16.60 0.88 6.40
CA PHE A 211 17.06 2.06 5.68
C PHE A 211 16.58 2.03 4.24
N SER A 212 15.82 3.04 3.81
CA SER A 212 15.34 3.23 2.44
C SER A 212 15.45 4.71 2.01
N ALA A 213 15.39 4.97 0.71
CA ALA A 213 15.58 6.33 0.16
C ALA A 213 14.35 7.24 0.29
N THR A 214 13.14 6.67 0.33
CA THR A 214 11.89 7.44 0.41
C THR A 214 10.89 6.84 1.41
N PRO A 215 10.19 7.68 2.20
CA PRO A 215 9.10 7.27 3.09
C PRO A 215 7.72 7.25 2.42
N GLN A 216 7.58 7.79 1.20
CA GLN A 216 6.31 7.92 0.47
C GLN A 216 6.54 7.77 -1.04
N GLY A 217 5.61 7.06 -1.71
CA GLY A 217 5.73 6.73 -3.12
C GLY A 217 6.67 5.55 -3.37
N GLY A 218 6.45 4.87 -4.50
CA GLY A 218 7.21 3.67 -4.89
C GLY A 218 6.82 2.40 -4.11
N GLY A 219 7.23 1.25 -4.65
CA GLY A 219 6.88 -0.06 -4.08
C GLY A 219 7.52 -0.33 -2.72
N VAL A 220 8.75 0.14 -2.48
CA VAL A 220 9.49 -0.15 -1.23
C VAL A 220 8.85 0.50 -0.01
N ALA A 221 8.45 1.78 -0.12
CA ALA A 221 7.79 2.45 1.00
C ALA A 221 6.53 1.68 1.42
N LEU A 222 5.67 1.31 0.47
CA LEU A 222 4.44 0.54 0.74
C LEU A 222 4.74 -0.80 1.44
N ILE A 223 5.74 -1.55 0.97
CA ILE A 223 6.18 -2.81 1.60
C ILE A 223 6.63 -2.57 3.05
N ARG A 224 7.42 -1.52 3.29
CA ARG A 224 7.95 -1.23 4.64
C ARG A 224 6.89 -0.72 5.61
N HIS A 225 5.96 0.11 5.17
CA HIS A 225 4.81 0.53 5.99
C HIS A 225 3.98 -0.67 6.43
N ALA A 226 3.67 -1.60 5.52
CA ALA A 226 2.94 -2.82 5.83
C ALA A 226 3.72 -3.75 6.78
N PHE A 227 5.02 -3.92 6.54
CA PHE A 227 5.92 -4.72 7.39
C PHE A 227 5.97 -4.19 8.83
N VAL A 228 6.18 -2.89 9.00
CA VAL A 228 6.24 -2.25 10.33
C VAL A 228 4.89 -2.36 11.04
N ARG A 229 3.78 -2.16 10.32
CA ARG A 229 2.43 -2.27 10.89
C ARG A 229 2.12 -3.69 11.38
N LEU A 230 2.31 -4.70 10.54
CA LEU A 230 2.05 -6.09 10.91
C LEU A 230 3.03 -6.58 11.98
N GLY A 231 4.30 -6.17 11.92
CA GLY A 231 5.28 -6.46 12.96
C GLY A 231 4.84 -5.92 14.32
N ARG A 232 4.37 -4.66 14.37
CA ARG A 232 3.84 -4.05 15.60
C ARG A 232 2.64 -4.82 16.18
N LEU A 233 1.73 -5.31 15.33
CA LEU A 233 0.59 -6.13 15.73
C LEU A 233 1.00 -7.50 16.30
N LEU A 234 2.17 -8.02 15.90
CA LEU A 234 2.76 -9.26 16.42
C LEU A 234 3.69 -9.02 17.62
N ASP A 235 3.64 -7.82 18.22
CA ASP A 235 4.52 -7.38 19.31
C ASP A 235 6.02 -7.49 18.96
N LEU A 236 6.36 -7.25 17.69
CA LEU A 236 7.74 -7.18 17.23
C LEU A 236 8.21 -5.72 17.24
N ASP A 237 9.32 -5.49 17.93
CA ASP A 237 9.86 -4.17 18.18
C ASP A 237 10.79 -3.70 17.04
N ILE A 238 10.18 -3.29 15.93
CA ILE A 238 10.91 -2.73 14.79
C ILE A 238 11.23 -1.26 15.09
N LYS A 239 12.26 -1.05 15.93
CA LYS A 239 12.72 0.30 16.34
C LYS A 239 13.64 0.93 15.31
N CYS A 240 13.26 2.12 14.86
CA CYS A 240 14.17 3.10 14.28
C CYS A 240 14.27 4.28 15.27
N ASN A 241 15.31 4.32 16.11
CA ASN A 241 15.65 5.51 16.90
C ASN A 241 16.63 6.42 16.15
N ARG A 242 16.76 7.70 16.56
CA ARG A 242 17.52 8.74 15.83
C ARG A 242 19.04 8.48 15.79
N TYR A 243 19.65 9.14 14.79
CA TYR A 243 21.08 9.42 14.57
C TYR A 243 21.81 8.11 14.37
N TRP A 244 21.94 7.75 13.09
CA TRP A 244 22.41 6.45 12.69
C TRP A 244 23.65 6.03 13.48
N ALA A 245 24.60 6.95 13.63
CA ALA A 245 25.89 6.74 14.26
C ALA A 245 26.07 7.39 15.66
N SER A 246 25.03 7.92 16.32
CA SER A 246 25.18 8.41 17.70
C SER A 246 25.09 7.28 18.71
N ASP A 247 25.47 7.58 19.96
CA ASP A 247 25.26 6.69 21.11
C ASP A 247 23.77 6.30 21.20
N GLY A 248 23.49 5.00 21.28
CA GLY A 248 22.14 4.44 21.28
C GLY A 248 21.38 4.54 19.95
N GLY A 249 22.03 5.01 18.89
CA GLY A 249 21.50 5.08 17.53
C GLY A 249 21.54 3.73 16.81
N PRO A 250 20.81 3.55 15.69
CA PRO A 250 20.61 2.23 15.09
C PRO A 250 21.88 1.58 14.53
N LEU A 251 22.90 2.34 14.14
CA LEU A 251 24.21 1.81 13.72
C LEU A 251 25.20 1.68 14.88
N ASP A 252 24.88 2.14 16.08
CA ASP A 252 25.70 1.87 17.27
C ASP A 252 25.74 0.36 17.54
N ASP A 253 26.67 -0.08 18.39
CA ASP A 253 26.75 -1.48 18.78
C ASP A 253 25.44 -1.90 19.51
N PRO A 254 24.92 -3.11 19.26
CA PRO A 254 23.74 -3.60 19.97
C PRO A 254 23.83 -3.51 21.50
N SER A 255 25.04 -3.66 22.07
CA SER A 255 25.27 -3.54 23.51
C SER A 255 25.04 -2.12 24.06
N ASN A 256 25.13 -1.10 23.21
CA ASN A 256 24.92 0.31 23.56
C ASN A 256 23.51 0.83 23.24
N GLY A 257 22.61 -0.03 22.77
CA GLY A 257 21.26 0.39 22.37
C GLY A 257 20.99 0.32 20.87
N GLY A 258 22.00 0.05 20.03
CA GLY A 258 21.86 -0.02 18.57
C GLY A 258 21.06 -1.22 18.06
N ALA A 259 20.80 -1.26 16.75
CA ALA A 259 20.00 -2.33 16.15
C ALA A 259 20.77 -3.64 16.12
N ASP A 260 20.10 -4.74 16.47
CA ASP A 260 20.63 -6.10 16.42
C ASP A 260 20.80 -6.58 14.97
N ILE A 261 19.95 -6.10 14.07
CA ILE A 261 19.98 -6.42 12.64
C ILE A 261 19.70 -5.16 11.82
N ILE A 262 20.46 -4.97 10.75
CA ILE A 262 20.30 -3.85 9.81
C ILE A 262 19.86 -4.37 8.44
N VAL A 263 18.87 -3.71 7.85
CA VAL A 263 18.45 -3.92 6.46
C VAL A 263 18.63 -2.62 5.68
N VAL A 264 19.41 -2.67 4.62
CA VAL A 264 19.61 -1.55 3.68
C VAL A 264 18.91 -1.88 2.37
N ASP A 265 17.87 -1.13 2.05
CA ASP A 265 17.15 -1.24 0.78
C ASP A 265 17.83 -0.39 -0.30
N HIS A 266 17.98 -0.99 -1.48
CA HIS A 266 18.37 -0.33 -2.72
C HIS A 266 19.76 0.35 -2.74
N PRO A 267 20.26 0.76 -3.94
CA PRO A 267 21.64 1.25 -4.07
C PRO A 267 21.87 2.71 -3.66
N GLN A 268 20.88 3.43 -3.09
CA GLN A 268 21.06 4.84 -2.73
C GLN A 268 21.97 5.03 -1.50
N MET A 269 22.01 4.08 -0.57
CA MET A 269 22.77 4.20 0.69
C MET A 269 23.66 2.99 1.04
N PRO A 270 24.46 2.44 0.10
CA PRO A 270 25.25 1.22 0.33
C PRO A 270 26.39 1.43 1.34
N ASP A 271 26.88 2.66 1.53
CA ASP A 271 27.91 2.98 2.52
C ASP A 271 27.45 2.69 3.96
N LEU A 272 26.14 2.66 4.23
CA LEU A 272 25.62 2.27 5.55
C LEU A 272 25.99 0.85 5.94
N ILE A 273 26.19 -0.04 4.97
CA ILE A 273 26.62 -1.41 5.21
C ILE A 273 28.02 -1.40 5.81
N GLN A 274 28.95 -0.66 5.20
CA GLN A 274 30.32 -0.56 5.68
C GLN A 274 30.36 0.08 7.08
N ILE A 275 29.68 1.22 7.27
CA ILE A 275 29.60 1.90 8.57
C ILE A 275 29.02 0.98 9.66
N ALA A 276 27.98 0.20 9.31
CA ALA A 276 27.38 -0.75 10.23
C ALA A 276 28.36 -1.85 10.69
N LYS A 277 29.18 -2.36 9.77
CA LYS A 277 30.18 -3.40 10.05
C LYS A 277 31.41 -2.84 10.77
N GLU A 278 31.82 -1.61 10.50
CA GLU A 278 32.91 -0.95 11.23
C GLU A 278 32.57 -0.74 12.71
N ARG A 279 31.31 -0.39 13.01
CA ARG A 279 30.84 -0.19 14.38
C ARG A 279 30.57 -1.49 15.13
N SER A 280 30.05 -2.50 14.45
CA SER A 280 29.79 -3.82 15.05
C SER A 280 30.06 -4.92 14.02
N PRO A 281 31.30 -5.44 13.94
CA PRO A 281 31.70 -6.40 12.89
C PRO A 281 30.87 -7.69 12.90
N ALA A 282 30.42 -8.13 14.08
CA ALA A 282 29.63 -9.34 14.25
C ALA A 282 28.12 -9.12 14.06
N ARG A 283 27.65 -7.90 13.79
CA ARG A 283 26.24 -7.63 13.53
C ARG A 283 25.85 -8.11 12.13
N PRO A 284 24.73 -8.83 11.98
CA PRO A 284 24.16 -9.15 10.68
C PRO A 284 23.69 -7.89 9.93
N VAL A 285 24.15 -7.74 8.69
CA VAL A 285 23.68 -6.69 7.76
C VAL A 285 23.13 -7.32 6.50
N ILE A 286 21.91 -6.93 6.12
CA ILE A 286 21.20 -7.42 4.96
C ILE A 286 21.14 -6.31 3.91
N TYR A 287 21.63 -6.58 2.70
CA TYR A 287 21.39 -5.73 1.55
C TYR A 287 20.20 -6.26 0.73
N ARG A 288 19.14 -5.47 0.59
CA ARG A 288 17.93 -5.84 -0.15
C ARG A 288 17.85 -5.04 -1.45
N SER A 289 18.07 -5.71 -2.58
CA SER A 289 17.87 -5.15 -3.91
C SER A 289 16.45 -5.43 -4.39
N HIS A 290 15.70 -4.37 -4.74
CA HIS A 290 14.39 -4.50 -5.42
C HIS A 290 14.45 -4.11 -6.91
N ILE A 291 15.64 -3.87 -7.47
CA ILE A 291 15.81 -3.59 -8.90
C ILE A 291 16.34 -4.82 -9.65
N GLN A 292 16.03 -4.90 -10.94
CA GLN A 292 16.72 -5.80 -11.85
C GLN A 292 18.09 -5.24 -12.20
N ILE A 293 19.16 -5.89 -11.74
CA ILE A 293 20.51 -5.59 -12.20
C ILE A 293 20.70 -6.27 -13.55
N ARG A 294 20.92 -5.50 -14.62
CA ARG A 294 21.17 -6.01 -15.97
C ARG A 294 22.56 -6.65 -16.04
N MET A 295 22.63 -7.95 -15.78
CA MET A 295 23.89 -8.71 -15.75
C MET A 295 24.66 -8.61 -17.06
N ASP A 296 23.96 -8.66 -18.19
CA ASP A 296 24.55 -8.51 -19.53
C ASP A 296 25.34 -7.19 -19.69
N LEU A 297 24.92 -6.14 -18.98
CA LEU A 297 25.63 -4.86 -18.97
C LEU A 297 26.60 -4.75 -17.79
N ALA A 298 26.20 -5.17 -16.59
CA ALA A 298 26.99 -5.06 -15.36
C ALA A 298 28.25 -5.93 -15.38
N GLU A 299 28.22 -7.06 -16.07
CA GLU A 299 29.37 -7.98 -16.21
C GLU A 299 30.23 -7.66 -17.43
N THR A 300 29.76 -6.81 -18.34
CA THR A 300 30.53 -6.39 -19.52
C THR A 300 31.45 -5.23 -19.16
N PRO A 301 32.78 -5.42 -19.18
CA PRO A 301 33.72 -4.36 -18.83
C PRO A 301 33.51 -3.09 -19.67
N HIS A 302 33.83 -1.93 -19.09
CA HIS A 302 33.73 -0.60 -19.71
C HIS A 302 32.31 -0.06 -19.97
N THR A 303 31.26 -0.84 -19.74
CA THR A 303 29.90 -0.26 -19.75
C THR A 303 29.73 0.69 -18.57
N PRO A 304 28.85 1.71 -18.68
CA PRO A 304 28.45 2.52 -17.52
C PRO A 304 27.93 1.66 -16.36
N GLN A 305 27.17 0.60 -16.65
CA GLN A 305 26.57 -0.30 -15.68
C GLN A 305 27.63 -1.10 -14.91
N ALA A 306 28.68 -1.58 -15.58
CA ALA A 306 29.79 -2.26 -14.91
C ALA A 306 30.55 -1.32 -13.97
N ARG A 307 30.77 -0.06 -14.37
CA ARG A 307 31.38 0.94 -13.47
C ARG A 307 30.52 1.20 -12.23
N THR A 308 29.21 1.38 -12.43
CA THR A 308 28.24 1.59 -11.34
C THR A 308 28.15 0.36 -10.43
N TRP A 309 28.08 -0.85 -10.99
CA TRP A 309 28.06 -2.09 -10.24
C TRP A 309 29.33 -2.27 -9.42
N ASN A 310 30.51 -2.09 -10.01
CA ASN A 310 31.78 -2.19 -9.29
C ASN A 310 31.86 -1.20 -8.12
N TRP A 311 31.36 0.03 -8.30
CA TRP A 311 31.28 1.02 -7.23
C TRP A 311 30.32 0.57 -6.12
N LEU A 312 29.15 0.05 -6.48
CA LEU A 312 28.13 -0.42 -5.54
C LEU A 312 28.61 -1.65 -4.78
N TRP A 313 29.08 -2.67 -5.50
CA TRP A 313 29.48 -3.96 -4.95
C TRP A 313 30.70 -3.83 -4.03
N LYS A 314 31.64 -2.92 -4.32
CA LYS A 314 32.76 -2.61 -3.42
C LYS A 314 32.29 -2.27 -1.99
N ARG A 315 31.10 -1.70 -1.83
CA ARG A 315 30.48 -1.36 -0.54
C ARG A 315 29.53 -2.45 -0.06
N ALA A 316 28.65 -2.91 -0.95
CA ALA A 316 27.61 -3.88 -0.60
C ALA A 316 28.15 -5.29 -0.30
N GLN A 317 29.35 -5.63 -0.75
CA GLN A 317 30.02 -6.91 -0.45
C GLN A 317 30.23 -7.16 1.05
N HIS A 318 30.22 -6.10 1.88
CA HIS A 318 30.34 -6.21 3.33
C HIS A 318 29.06 -6.71 4.02
N ALA A 319 27.94 -6.79 3.29
CA ALA A 319 26.71 -7.36 3.81
C ALA A 319 26.87 -8.87 4.05
N ASP A 320 26.16 -9.39 5.04
CA ASP A 320 26.16 -10.82 5.34
C ASP A 320 25.21 -11.57 4.40
N ILE A 321 24.13 -10.93 3.95
CA ILE A 321 23.11 -11.49 3.07
C ILE A 321 22.76 -10.48 1.97
N PHE A 322 22.61 -10.99 0.75
CA PHE A 322 22.09 -10.27 -0.40
C PHE A 322 20.69 -10.81 -0.72
N ILE A 323 19.64 -10.01 -0.57
CA ILE A 323 18.29 -10.42 -0.94
C ILE A 323 17.89 -9.76 -2.26
N SER A 324 17.47 -10.57 -3.23
CA SER A 324 16.93 -10.10 -4.51
C SER A 324 15.48 -10.56 -4.72
N HIS A 325 14.81 -10.01 -5.72
CA HIS A 325 13.60 -10.64 -6.27
C HIS A 325 13.94 -12.01 -6.84
N PRO A 326 12.97 -12.94 -6.96
CA PRO A 326 13.20 -14.30 -7.47
C PRO A 326 13.45 -14.34 -8.98
N ILE A 327 14.38 -13.50 -9.45
CA ILE A 327 14.93 -13.43 -10.79
C ILE A 327 16.43 -13.67 -10.66
N PRO A 328 16.90 -14.93 -10.74
CA PRO A 328 18.33 -15.23 -10.59
C PRO A 328 19.23 -14.43 -11.54
N ASP A 329 18.73 -14.14 -12.74
CA ASP A 329 19.38 -13.34 -13.79
C ASP A 329 19.49 -11.83 -13.44
N SER A 330 19.08 -11.42 -12.24
CA SER A 330 19.29 -10.08 -11.71
C SER A 330 20.37 -10.00 -10.62
N VAL A 331 21.17 -11.06 -10.44
CA VAL A 331 22.24 -11.12 -9.44
C VAL A 331 23.57 -11.39 -10.14
N PRO A 332 24.47 -10.39 -10.22
CA PRO A 332 25.80 -10.55 -10.82
C PRO A 332 26.61 -11.71 -10.20
N ARG A 333 27.44 -12.36 -11.01
CA ARG A 333 28.17 -13.59 -10.65
C ARG A 333 29.21 -13.40 -9.55
N ASP A 334 29.68 -12.18 -9.35
CA ASP A 334 30.63 -11.82 -8.29
C ASP A 334 29.97 -11.72 -6.91
N VAL A 335 28.64 -11.79 -6.82
CA VAL A 335 27.90 -12.00 -5.57
C VAL A 335 27.96 -13.48 -5.18
N PRO A 336 28.56 -13.84 -4.02
CA PRO A 336 28.64 -15.24 -3.59
C PRO A 336 27.26 -15.90 -3.46
N LYS A 337 26.99 -16.95 -4.23
CA LYS A 337 25.68 -17.65 -4.24
C LYS A 337 25.17 -18.06 -2.84
N ALA A 338 26.08 -18.38 -1.92
CA ALA A 338 25.73 -18.72 -0.54
C ALA A 338 24.98 -17.57 0.15
N MET A 339 25.39 -16.31 -0.04
CA MET A 339 24.78 -15.16 0.63
C MET A 339 23.44 -14.73 0.00
N VAL A 340 23.10 -15.24 -1.18
CA VAL A 340 21.94 -14.80 -1.95
C VAL A 340 20.67 -15.45 -1.41
N GLY A 341 19.65 -14.65 -1.10
CA GLY A 341 18.30 -15.10 -0.81
C GLY A 341 17.30 -14.44 -1.76
N TYR A 342 16.18 -15.12 -2.02
CA TYR A 342 15.12 -14.58 -2.88
C TYR A 342 13.83 -14.35 -2.09
N ILE A 343 13.30 -13.12 -2.18
CA ILE A 343 11.97 -12.75 -1.67
C ILE A 343 11.30 -11.92 -2.78
N PRO A 344 10.07 -12.24 -3.23
CA PRO A 344 9.36 -11.40 -4.19
C PRO A 344 9.03 -10.01 -3.59
N ALA A 345 8.58 -9.07 -4.43
CA ALA A 345 7.91 -7.90 -3.89
C ALA A 345 6.57 -8.32 -3.28
N SER A 346 6.04 -7.51 -2.38
CA SER A 346 4.75 -7.76 -1.76
C SER A 346 3.81 -6.58 -1.86
N THR A 347 2.52 -6.86 -1.73
CA THR A 347 1.48 -5.84 -1.62
C THR A 347 0.66 -6.08 -0.35
N ASP A 348 0.17 -5.02 0.28
CA ASP A 348 -0.71 -5.13 1.42
C ASP A 348 -2.16 -5.11 0.95
N ILE A 349 -2.84 -6.22 1.17
CA ILE A 349 -4.23 -6.42 0.73
C ILE A 349 -5.19 -5.46 1.45
N LEU A 350 -4.82 -4.99 2.63
CA LEU A 350 -5.66 -4.18 3.51
C LEU A 350 -5.37 -2.68 3.38
N ASP A 351 -4.44 -2.27 2.52
CA ASP A 351 -4.12 -0.86 2.30
C ASP A 351 -5.12 -0.17 1.34
N GLY A 352 -4.95 1.14 1.14
CA GLY A 352 -5.83 1.93 0.29
C GLY A 352 -5.73 1.55 -1.19
N LEU A 353 -4.64 0.92 -1.60
CA LEU A 353 -4.36 0.53 -2.98
C LEU A 353 -5.10 -0.76 -3.36
N ASN A 354 -5.29 -1.67 -2.41
CA ASN A 354 -5.76 -3.02 -2.71
C ASN A 354 -7.08 -3.41 -2.08
N LYS A 355 -7.46 -2.83 -0.93
CA LYS A 355 -8.69 -3.20 -0.24
C LYS A 355 -9.90 -3.08 -1.16
N ASP A 356 -10.92 -3.89 -0.90
CA ASP A 356 -12.19 -3.73 -1.58
C ASP A 356 -12.83 -2.40 -1.18
N MET A 357 -13.51 -1.77 -2.14
CA MET A 357 -14.18 -0.49 -1.94
C MET A 357 -15.61 -0.60 -2.46
N ARG A 358 -16.55 0.04 -1.76
CA ARG A 358 -17.94 0.14 -2.20
C ARG A 358 -18.01 0.99 -3.46
N ASP A 359 -19.06 0.80 -4.26
CA ASP A 359 -19.24 1.59 -5.48
C ASP A 359 -19.35 3.10 -5.18
N TRP A 360 -19.91 3.49 -4.03
CA TRP A 360 -19.91 4.87 -3.54
C TRP A 360 -18.50 5.46 -3.42
N ASP A 361 -17.59 4.72 -2.78
CA ASP A 361 -16.21 5.14 -2.57
C ASP A 361 -15.44 5.14 -3.91
N ILE A 362 -15.67 4.14 -4.76
CA ILE A 362 -15.10 4.09 -6.11
C ILE A 362 -15.56 5.27 -6.97
N ALA A 363 -16.85 5.66 -6.88
CA ALA A 363 -17.37 6.82 -7.60
C ALA A 363 -16.69 8.11 -7.14
N HIS A 364 -16.50 8.29 -5.83
CA HIS A 364 -15.76 9.43 -5.28
C HIS A 364 -14.36 9.56 -5.90
N TYR A 365 -13.59 8.47 -5.87
CA TYR A 365 -12.21 8.48 -6.37
C TYR A 365 -12.13 8.53 -7.90
N GLY A 366 -13.08 7.94 -8.61
CA GLY A 366 -13.24 8.07 -10.05
C GLY A 366 -13.51 9.52 -10.49
N ARG A 367 -14.30 10.25 -9.71
CA ARG A 367 -14.54 11.69 -9.94
C ARG A 367 -13.31 12.53 -9.63
N ILE A 368 -12.53 12.17 -8.60
CA ILE A 368 -11.23 12.80 -8.34
C ILE A 368 -10.30 12.58 -9.53
N PHE A 369 -10.24 11.37 -10.07
CA PHE A 369 -9.48 11.09 -11.28
C PHE A 369 -9.95 11.95 -12.47
N ASN A 370 -11.25 12.04 -12.72
CA ASN A 370 -11.79 12.89 -13.77
C ASN A 370 -11.53 14.38 -13.54
N GLN A 371 -11.48 14.83 -12.28
CA GLN A 371 -11.02 16.18 -11.95
C GLN A 371 -9.55 16.37 -12.36
N TRP A 372 -8.67 15.42 -12.06
CA TRP A 372 -7.27 15.49 -12.51
C TRP A 372 -7.15 15.49 -14.03
N CYS A 373 -8.00 14.73 -14.73
CA CYS A 373 -8.05 14.75 -16.19
C CYS A 373 -8.37 16.14 -16.72
N LYS A 374 -9.41 16.80 -16.16
CA LYS A 374 -9.79 18.16 -16.54
C LYS A 374 -8.67 19.17 -16.24
N GLU A 375 -8.04 19.07 -15.07
CA GLU A 375 -6.90 19.92 -14.68
C GLU A 375 -5.71 19.77 -15.64
N ALA A 376 -5.49 18.56 -16.18
CA ALA A 376 -4.41 18.24 -17.11
C ALA A 376 -4.78 18.41 -18.60
N GLY A 377 -6.02 18.79 -18.93
CA GLY A 377 -6.49 18.85 -20.32
C GLY A 377 -6.62 17.50 -21.00
N MET A 378 -6.81 16.42 -20.24
CA MET A 378 -6.96 15.04 -20.72
C MET A 378 -8.44 14.62 -20.80
N PRO A 379 -8.80 13.67 -21.68
CA PRO A 379 -10.15 13.12 -21.71
C PRO A 379 -10.48 12.41 -20.40
N THR A 380 -11.72 12.61 -19.91
CA THR A 380 -12.26 11.93 -18.73
C THR A 380 -12.66 10.49 -19.04
N VAL A 381 -12.99 9.70 -18.03
CA VAL A 381 -13.55 8.35 -18.16
C VAL A 381 -14.93 8.31 -17.48
N ASP A 382 -15.99 8.09 -18.25
CA ASP A 382 -17.35 8.05 -17.72
C ASP A 382 -17.79 6.62 -17.36
N TYR A 383 -17.12 6.01 -16.39
CA TYR A 383 -17.52 4.71 -15.82
C TYR A 383 -18.90 4.84 -15.13
N PRO A 384 -19.80 3.82 -15.20
CA PRO A 384 -19.65 2.53 -15.88
C PRO A 384 -20.04 2.53 -17.38
N THR A 385 -20.50 3.65 -17.92
CA THR A 385 -20.95 3.75 -19.32
C THR A 385 -19.81 3.63 -20.34
N GLU A 386 -18.59 3.93 -19.91
CA GLU A 386 -17.37 3.78 -20.70
C GLU A 386 -16.46 2.71 -20.14
N LYS A 387 -15.88 1.94 -21.05
CA LYS A 387 -14.83 0.95 -20.75
C LYS A 387 -13.47 1.59 -21.01
N TYR A 388 -12.47 1.12 -20.30
CA TYR A 388 -11.09 1.54 -20.51
C TYR A 388 -10.12 0.40 -20.24
N PHE A 389 -8.97 0.46 -20.90
CA PHE A 389 -7.76 -0.26 -20.55
C PHE A 389 -6.89 0.65 -19.67
N ALA A 390 -6.09 0.06 -18.78
CA ALA A 390 -5.24 0.85 -17.90
C ALA A 390 -3.82 0.28 -17.79
N GLN A 391 -2.81 1.15 -17.84
CA GLN A 391 -1.46 0.85 -17.37
C GLN A 391 -1.17 1.74 -16.15
N VAL A 392 -1.05 1.10 -14.98
CA VAL A 392 -0.75 1.80 -13.73
C VAL A 392 0.74 1.68 -13.42
N ALA A 393 1.53 2.68 -13.79
CA ALA A 393 2.99 2.65 -13.67
C ALA A 393 3.59 4.05 -13.46
N ARG A 394 4.83 4.09 -12.96
CA ARG A 394 5.64 5.31 -12.97
C ARG A 394 5.90 5.76 -14.42
N PHE A 395 6.13 7.05 -14.60
CA PHE A 395 6.55 7.61 -15.89
C PHE A 395 8.04 7.35 -16.13
N ASP A 396 8.40 6.09 -16.27
CA ASP A 396 9.78 5.62 -16.37
C ASP A 396 9.96 4.93 -17.73
N PRO A 397 11.08 5.15 -18.46
CA PRO A 397 11.31 4.56 -19.78
C PRO A 397 11.21 3.03 -19.81
N SER A 398 11.53 2.37 -18.69
CA SER A 398 11.46 0.91 -18.55
C SER A 398 10.02 0.38 -18.46
N LYS A 399 9.01 1.24 -18.30
CA LYS A 399 7.61 0.82 -18.11
C LYS A 399 6.86 0.52 -19.40
N GLY A 400 7.51 0.65 -20.57
CA GLY A 400 6.91 0.32 -21.87
C GLY A 400 5.69 1.16 -22.20
N LEU A 401 5.71 2.44 -21.82
CA LEU A 401 4.59 3.37 -22.04
C LEU A 401 4.36 3.61 -23.54
N PHE A 402 5.44 3.67 -24.33
CA PHE A 402 5.37 3.83 -25.78
C PHE A 402 4.81 2.57 -26.47
N ASP A 403 5.19 1.39 -26.01
CA ASP A 403 4.63 0.13 -26.52
C ASP A 403 3.13 0.03 -26.23
N ALA A 404 2.67 0.53 -25.08
CA ALA A 404 1.25 0.61 -24.75
C ALA A 404 0.50 1.55 -25.71
N LEU A 405 1.08 2.70 -26.05
CA LEU A 405 0.50 3.63 -27.02
C LEU A 405 0.44 3.03 -28.43
N ASP A 406 1.55 2.46 -28.91
CA ASP A 406 1.66 1.90 -30.25
C ASP A 406 0.73 0.67 -30.40
N GLY A 407 0.71 -0.21 -29.40
CA GLY A 407 -0.21 -1.35 -29.35
C GLY A 407 -1.67 -0.92 -29.32
N TYR A 408 -2.01 0.15 -28.59
CA TYR A 408 -3.37 0.70 -28.57
C TYR A 408 -3.78 1.31 -29.92
N SER A 409 -2.86 2.00 -30.62
CA SER A 409 -3.11 2.51 -31.97
C SER A 409 -3.39 1.38 -32.97
N MET A 410 -2.61 0.29 -32.91
CA MET A 410 -2.82 -0.91 -33.73
C MET A 410 -4.16 -1.58 -33.42
N PHE A 411 -4.51 -1.70 -32.13
CA PHE A 411 -5.81 -2.22 -31.70
C PHE A 411 -6.96 -1.38 -32.26
N TYR A 412 -6.87 -0.05 -32.16
CA TYR A 412 -7.88 0.85 -32.70
C TYR A 412 -8.09 0.62 -34.21
N ASP A 413 -7.01 0.54 -34.99
CA ASP A 413 -7.08 0.29 -36.44
C ASP A 413 -7.73 -1.05 -36.77
N HIS A 414 -7.40 -2.08 -36.00
CA HIS A 414 -7.99 -3.40 -36.18
C HIS A 414 -9.50 -3.39 -35.89
N VAL A 415 -9.94 -2.71 -34.82
CA VAL A 415 -11.36 -2.57 -34.50
C VAL A 415 -12.10 -1.79 -35.58
N GLN A 416 -11.56 -0.66 -36.04
CA GLN A 416 -12.20 0.13 -37.10
C GLN A 416 -12.35 -0.64 -38.42
N LYS A 417 -11.38 -1.50 -38.76
CA LYS A 417 -11.45 -2.37 -39.94
C LYS A 417 -12.49 -3.49 -39.80
N THR A 418 -12.69 -4.00 -38.59
CA THR A 418 -13.52 -5.19 -38.34
C THR A 418 -14.97 -4.84 -37.97
N SER A 419 -15.17 -3.75 -37.22
CA SER A 419 -16.49 -3.26 -36.80
C SER A 419 -16.45 -1.76 -36.50
N SER A 420 -16.93 -0.95 -37.44
CA SER A 420 -17.01 0.51 -37.32
C SER A 420 -18.05 0.98 -36.29
N SER A 421 -18.98 0.13 -35.86
CA SER A 421 -20.02 0.46 -34.88
C SER A 421 -19.60 0.23 -33.42
N THR A 422 -18.45 -0.43 -33.18
CA THR A 422 -17.99 -0.78 -31.84
C THR A 422 -17.41 0.45 -31.14
N LYS A 423 -17.96 0.84 -29.99
CA LYS A 423 -17.36 1.86 -29.12
C LYS A 423 -16.02 1.34 -28.57
N VAL A 424 -14.92 1.98 -28.96
CA VAL A 424 -13.57 1.60 -28.54
C VAL A 424 -13.36 2.00 -27.07
N PRO A 425 -12.89 1.10 -26.19
CA PRO A 425 -12.50 1.46 -24.82
C PRO A 425 -11.36 2.47 -24.81
N LYS A 426 -11.37 3.44 -23.89
CA LYS A 426 -10.26 4.40 -23.71
C LYS A 426 -8.99 3.72 -23.20
N LEU A 427 -7.85 4.37 -23.36
CA LEU A 427 -6.58 4.00 -22.71
C LEU A 427 -6.27 4.97 -21.59
N VAL A 428 -6.06 4.46 -20.38
CA VAL A 428 -5.59 5.23 -19.22
C VAL A 428 -4.14 4.83 -18.92
N ILE A 429 -3.23 5.80 -18.92
CA ILE A 429 -1.87 5.65 -18.43
C ILE A 429 -1.74 6.54 -17.21
N CYS A 430 -1.59 5.95 -16.02
CA CYS A 430 -1.46 6.75 -14.81
C CYS A 430 -0.54 6.10 -13.77
N GLY A 431 -0.11 6.89 -12.80
CA GLY A 431 0.67 6.37 -11.67
C GLY A 431 1.27 7.48 -10.85
N HIS A 432 1.71 7.15 -9.63
CA HIS A 432 2.37 8.10 -8.76
C HIS A 432 3.73 8.52 -9.32
N GLY A 433 4.11 9.76 -9.07
CA GLY A 433 5.53 10.15 -9.11
C GLY A 433 6.29 9.57 -7.92
N SER A 434 7.62 9.55 -8.02
CA SER A 434 8.51 9.30 -6.89
C SER A 434 9.51 10.45 -6.75
N VAL A 435 9.92 10.77 -5.53
CA VAL A 435 10.87 11.86 -5.26
C VAL A 435 12.28 11.51 -5.71
N ASP A 436 12.62 10.21 -5.74
CA ASP A 436 13.91 9.69 -6.16
C ASP A 436 14.01 9.38 -7.66
N ASP A 437 12.99 9.73 -8.45
CA ASP A 437 12.90 9.46 -9.89
C ASP A 437 13.10 10.75 -10.71
N PRO A 438 14.32 11.04 -11.18
CA PRO A 438 14.59 12.25 -11.96
C PRO A 438 14.03 12.17 -13.39
N ASP A 439 13.78 10.97 -13.92
CA ASP A 439 13.40 10.75 -15.32
C ASP A 439 11.89 10.91 -15.56
N ALA A 440 11.10 10.92 -14.49
CA ALA A 440 9.65 11.00 -14.52
C ALA A 440 9.13 12.13 -15.42
N THR A 441 9.66 13.34 -15.27
CA THR A 441 9.21 14.54 -16.00
C THR A 441 9.49 14.47 -17.49
N GLY A 442 10.70 14.08 -17.88
CA GLY A 442 11.05 13.95 -19.30
C GLY A 442 10.22 12.88 -20.00
N THR A 443 10.04 11.72 -19.37
CA THR A 443 9.25 10.62 -19.93
C THR A 443 7.78 11.01 -20.11
N TYR A 444 7.20 11.71 -19.13
CA TYR A 444 5.82 12.19 -19.22
C TYR A 444 5.62 13.16 -20.39
N GLN A 445 6.53 14.12 -20.57
CA GLN A 445 6.49 15.05 -21.71
C GLN A 445 6.59 14.32 -23.05
N ALA A 446 7.55 13.39 -23.17
CA ALA A 446 7.74 12.61 -24.39
C ALA A 446 6.50 11.74 -24.74
N VAL A 447 5.79 11.22 -23.74
CA VAL A 447 4.52 10.49 -23.94
C VAL A 447 3.44 11.42 -24.51
N LEU A 448 3.30 12.63 -23.98
CA LEU A 448 2.33 13.61 -24.48
C LEU A 448 2.67 14.06 -25.91
N GLU A 449 3.93 14.38 -26.18
CA GLU A 449 4.43 14.77 -27.50
C GLU A 449 4.18 13.65 -28.54
N ARG A 450 4.44 12.39 -28.16
CA ARG A 450 4.15 11.23 -29.02
C ARG A 450 2.68 11.15 -29.41
N ILE A 451 1.77 11.37 -28.46
CA ILE A 451 0.32 11.38 -28.74
C ILE A 451 -0.02 12.54 -29.67
N ASP A 452 0.52 13.72 -29.41
CA ASP A 452 0.25 14.94 -30.15
C ASP A 452 0.71 14.88 -31.61
N GLU A 453 1.93 14.40 -31.84
CA GLU A 453 2.54 14.38 -33.17
C GLU A 453 2.17 13.15 -33.99
N LYS A 454 1.97 11.99 -33.34
CA LYS A 454 1.91 10.69 -34.04
C LYS A 454 0.54 10.03 -33.95
N MET A 455 -0.31 10.46 -33.01
CA MET A 455 -1.61 9.85 -32.78
C MET A 455 -2.77 10.86 -32.62
N PRO A 456 -2.85 11.94 -33.43
CA PRO A 456 -3.83 13.00 -33.22
C PRO A 456 -5.29 12.53 -33.21
N ARG A 457 -5.61 11.49 -34.00
CA ARG A 457 -6.94 10.86 -34.06
C ARG A 457 -7.35 10.10 -32.78
N LEU A 458 -6.39 9.82 -31.88
CA LEU A 458 -6.61 9.06 -30.65
C LEU A 458 -6.62 9.93 -29.40
N LYS A 459 -6.39 11.25 -29.51
CA LYS A 459 -6.29 12.17 -28.37
C LYS A 459 -7.49 12.07 -27.42
N ASP A 460 -8.71 12.00 -27.96
CA ASP A 460 -9.95 11.91 -27.16
C ASP A 460 -10.15 10.54 -26.49
N LEU A 461 -9.30 9.57 -26.81
CA LEU A 461 -9.37 8.20 -26.30
C LEU A 461 -8.20 7.84 -25.36
N ILE A 462 -7.18 8.69 -25.25
CA ILE A 462 -5.98 8.41 -24.44
C ILE A 462 -5.90 9.43 -23.31
N CYS A 463 -5.92 8.95 -22.08
CA CYS A 463 -5.82 9.73 -20.87
C CYS A 463 -4.47 9.45 -20.18
N VAL A 464 -3.64 10.46 -20.01
CA VAL A 464 -2.31 10.34 -19.39
C VAL A 464 -2.23 11.20 -18.14
N ILE A 465 -2.14 10.58 -16.96
CA ILE A 465 -2.23 11.29 -15.67
C ILE A 465 -1.08 10.92 -14.74
N ARG A 466 -0.28 11.92 -14.38
CA ARG A 466 0.60 11.82 -13.20
C ARG A 466 -0.26 11.94 -11.94
N ALA A 467 -0.52 10.82 -11.29
CA ALA A 467 -1.42 10.76 -10.15
C ALA A 467 -0.81 11.48 -8.94
N LYS A 468 -1.65 12.27 -8.24
CA LYS A 468 -1.31 12.79 -6.90
C LYS A 468 -1.27 11.61 -5.90
N PRO A 469 -0.67 11.76 -4.70
CA PRO A 469 -0.47 10.67 -3.72
C PRO A 469 -1.77 10.08 -3.10
N SER A 470 -2.66 9.51 -3.91
CA SER A 470 -3.87 8.81 -3.46
C SER A 470 -3.87 7.38 -3.99
N ASP A 471 -3.70 6.44 -3.07
CA ASP A 471 -3.72 5.02 -3.37
C ASP A 471 -5.12 4.55 -3.79
N GLN A 472 -6.16 5.09 -3.16
CA GLN A 472 -7.55 4.76 -3.49
C GLN A 472 -7.95 5.17 -4.91
N VAL A 473 -7.39 6.26 -5.47
CA VAL A 473 -7.63 6.59 -6.88
C VAL A 473 -7.04 5.53 -7.80
N LEU A 474 -5.81 5.07 -7.55
CA LEU A 474 -5.23 3.98 -8.33
C LEU A 474 -5.98 2.66 -8.12
N ASN A 475 -6.45 2.40 -6.91
CA ASN A 475 -7.31 1.26 -6.61
C ASN A 475 -8.61 1.30 -7.44
N ALA A 476 -9.29 2.44 -7.51
CA ALA A 476 -10.50 2.62 -8.31
C ALA A 476 -10.25 2.37 -9.81
N ILE A 477 -9.14 2.91 -10.34
CA ILE A 477 -8.71 2.69 -11.74
C ILE A 477 -8.43 1.21 -12.01
N LEU A 478 -7.63 0.56 -11.16
CA LEU A 478 -7.28 -0.85 -11.33
C LEU A 478 -8.52 -1.75 -11.20
N SER A 479 -9.38 -1.47 -10.22
CA SER A 479 -10.57 -2.26 -9.91
C SER A 479 -11.69 -2.14 -10.95
N LYS A 480 -11.76 -1.04 -11.71
CA LYS A 480 -12.82 -0.84 -12.71
C LYS A 480 -12.35 -0.93 -14.16
N ALA A 481 -11.05 -1.06 -14.42
CA ALA A 481 -10.52 -1.33 -15.75
C ALA A 481 -11.09 -2.62 -16.37
N LYS A 482 -11.18 -2.62 -17.71
CA LYS A 482 -11.58 -3.79 -18.49
C LYS A 482 -10.43 -4.76 -18.71
N ILE A 483 -9.25 -4.23 -19.01
CA ILE A 483 -7.97 -4.95 -19.18
C ILE A 483 -6.87 -4.09 -18.59
N ILE A 484 -5.91 -4.71 -17.93
CA ILE A 484 -4.70 -4.05 -17.44
C ILE A 484 -3.54 -4.34 -18.39
N LEU A 485 -2.76 -3.32 -18.69
CA LEU A 485 -1.51 -3.43 -19.42
C LEU A 485 -0.36 -3.28 -18.43
N GLN A 486 0.68 -4.07 -18.61
CA GLN A 486 1.92 -3.95 -17.85
C GLN A 486 3.10 -4.34 -18.73
N LEU A 487 3.43 -3.46 -19.67
CA LEU A 487 4.36 -3.74 -20.76
C LEU A 487 5.82 -3.38 -20.44
N SER A 488 6.22 -3.53 -19.17
CA SER A 488 7.56 -3.12 -18.74
C SER A 488 8.66 -3.92 -19.45
N THR A 489 9.74 -3.28 -19.85
CA THR A 489 10.86 -3.89 -20.59
C THR A 489 11.98 -4.35 -19.68
N CYS A 490 12.13 -3.74 -18.50
CA CYS A 490 13.09 -4.11 -17.46
C CYS A 490 12.47 -3.83 -16.09
N GLU A 491 12.28 -4.85 -15.25
CA GLU A 491 11.73 -4.66 -13.90
C GLU A 491 12.16 -5.81 -12.97
N GLY A 492 12.38 -5.50 -11.69
CA GLY A 492 12.79 -6.48 -10.69
C GLY A 492 11.65 -7.42 -10.28
N PHE A 493 10.47 -6.88 -9.99
CA PHE A 493 9.24 -7.65 -9.80
C PHE A 493 8.04 -6.73 -9.96
N GLU A 494 7.17 -7.04 -10.91
CA GLU A 494 6.05 -6.16 -11.24
C GLU A 494 4.80 -6.49 -10.42
N ILE A 495 4.74 -5.93 -9.21
CA ILE A 495 3.67 -6.20 -8.24
C ILE A 495 2.29 -5.80 -8.78
N LYS A 496 2.20 -4.83 -9.69
CA LYS A 496 0.96 -4.37 -10.32
C LYS A 496 0.24 -5.50 -11.08
N VAL A 497 0.98 -6.45 -11.63
CA VAL A 497 0.41 -7.67 -12.22
C VAL A 497 -0.33 -8.49 -11.17
N SER A 498 0.30 -8.72 -10.01
CA SER A 498 -0.30 -9.49 -8.91
C SER A 498 -1.55 -8.80 -8.36
N GLU A 499 -1.50 -7.47 -8.20
CA GLU A 499 -2.62 -6.65 -7.73
C GLU A 499 -3.81 -6.70 -8.72
N ALA A 500 -3.53 -6.58 -10.02
CA ALA A 500 -4.55 -6.67 -11.07
C ALA A 500 -5.22 -8.05 -11.12
N LEU A 501 -4.43 -9.12 -11.09
CA LEU A 501 -4.94 -10.50 -11.08
C LEU A 501 -5.81 -10.76 -9.84
N ARG A 502 -5.43 -10.22 -8.69
CA ARG A 502 -6.20 -10.35 -7.44
C ARG A 502 -7.57 -9.66 -7.53
N LYS A 503 -7.66 -8.58 -8.28
CA LYS A 503 -8.91 -7.87 -8.62
C LYS A 503 -9.68 -8.53 -9.76
N GLY A 504 -9.27 -9.73 -10.21
CA GLY A 504 -9.91 -10.48 -11.28
C GLY A 504 -9.76 -9.82 -12.65
N LYS A 505 -8.72 -9.01 -12.85
CA LYS A 505 -8.49 -8.30 -14.11
C LYS A 505 -7.55 -9.09 -15.02
N PRO A 506 -7.91 -9.28 -16.30
CA PRO A 506 -6.96 -9.82 -17.27
C PRO A 506 -5.82 -8.82 -17.47
N VAL A 507 -4.60 -9.34 -17.54
CA VAL A 507 -3.38 -8.54 -17.70
C VAL A 507 -2.68 -8.92 -19.00
N ILE A 508 -2.35 -7.91 -19.81
CA ILE A 508 -1.43 -8.03 -20.94
C ILE A 508 -0.08 -7.54 -20.47
N ALA A 509 0.90 -8.45 -20.39
CA ALA A 509 2.25 -8.16 -19.97
C ALA A 509 3.25 -8.50 -21.09
N THR A 510 4.38 -7.81 -21.10
CA THR A 510 5.53 -8.17 -21.93
C THR A 510 6.11 -9.51 -21.49
N ASN A 511 6.68 -10.25 -22.43
CA ASN A 511 7.37 -11.50 -22.12
C ASN A 511 8.72 -11.19 -21.47
N LEU A 512 8.72 -11.04 -20.14
CA LEU A 512 9.92 -10.82 -19.33
C LEU A 512 10.62 -12.14 -18.94
N TRP A 513 10.13 -13.29 -19.40
CA TRP A 513 10.61 -14.61 -18.98
C TRP A 513 11.60 -15.18 -19.99
N SER A 514 12.77 -15.58 -19.49
CA SER A 514 13.78 -16.35 -20.24
C SER A 514 13.46 -17.86 -20.30
N ASP A 515 12.53 -18.34 -19.46
CA ASP A 515 12.13 -19.75 -19.36
C ASP A 515 10.62 -19.93 -19.68
N GLU A 516 10.34 -20.45 -20.86
CA GLU A 516 9.01 -20.73 -21.39
C GLU A 516 8.27 -21.83 -20.59
N GLY A 517 8.99 -22.80 -20.03
CA GLY A 517 8.42 -23.84 -19.18
C GLY A 517 7.98 -23.32 -17.81
N LEU A 518 8.76 -22.40 -17.23
CA LEU A 518 8.38 -21.68 -16.02
C LEU A 518 7.20 -20.74 -16.27
N TYR A 519 7.21 -20.03 -17.40
CA TYR A 519 6.09 -19.18 -17.82
C TYR A 519 4.79 -19.99 -17.91
N ASN A 520 4.78 -21.13 -18.62
CA ASN A 520 3.56 -21.93 -18.77
C ASN A 520 3.02 -22.46 -17.43
N ARG A 521 3.91 -22.83 -16.49
CA ARG A 521 3.52 -23.24 -15.14
C ARG A 521 2.97 -22.07 -14.32
N LEU A 522 3.66 -20.92 -14.31
CA LEU A 522 3.23 -19.72 -13.59
C LEU A 522 1.95 -19.13 -14.16
N HIS A 523 1.79 -19.09 -15.48
CA HIS A 523 0.59 -18.64 -16.17
C HIS A 523 -0.61 -19.51 -15.80
N SER A 524 -0.50 -20.84 -15.98
CA SER A 524 -1.57 -21.79 -15.64
C SER A 524 -1.93 -21.77 -14.14
N HIS A 525 -0.95 -21.49 -13.29
CA HIS A 525 -1.12 -21.41 -11.84
C HIS A 525 -1.69 -20.07 -11.37
N ALA A 526 -1.21 -18.94 -11.91
CA ALA A 526 -1.67 -17.59 -11.59
C ALA A 526 -3.14 -17.36 -11.99
N LEU A 527 -3.65 -18.12 -12.96
CA LEU A 527 -5.08 -18.19 -13.27
C LEU A 527 -5.94 -18.77 -12.13
N ARG A 528 -5.33 -19.50 -11.18
CA ARG A 528 -6.04 -20.28 -10.14
C ARG A 528 -5.63 -19.94 -8.70
N ALA A 529 -4.44 -19.39 -8.49
CA ALA A 529 -3.93 -19.04 -7.16
C ALA A 529 -2.87 -17.94 -7.23
N ILE A 530 -2.89 -17.05 -6.24
CA ILE A 530 -1.80 -16.10 -5.98
C ILE A 530 -1.07 -16.61 -4.74
N ARG A 531 0.24 -16.79 -4.83
CA ARG A 531 1.06 -17.28 -3.71
C ARG A 531 1.02 -16.31 -2.54
N ASP A 532 0.94 -16.81 -1.31
CA ASP A 532 0.90 -15.95 -0.14
C ASP A 532 2.21 -15.16 0.06
N GLU A 533 3.32 -15.62 -0.53
CA GLU A 533 4.64 -14.94 -0.57
C GLU A 533 4.58 -13.48 -1.06
N VAL A 534 3.63 -13.13 -1.94
CA VAL A 534 3.49 -11.75 -2.48
C VAL A 534 2.58 -10.87 -1.62
N THR A 535 2.12 -11.36 -0.47
CA THR A 535 1.34 -10.61 0.51
C THR A 535 2.23 -10.04 1.60
N ALA A 536 1.77 -9.01 2.31
CA ALA A 536 2.45 -8.47 3.48
C ALA A 536 2.76 -9.56 4.54
N VAL A 537 1.84 -10.53 4.72
CA VAL A 537 1.98 -11.66 5.67
C VAL A 537 3.09 -12.61 5.24
N GLY A 538 3.07 -13.08 3.98
CA GLY A 538 4.09 -14.01 3.47
C GLY A 538 5.48 -13.37 3.38
N HIS A 539 5.53 -12.08 3.05
CA HIS A 539 6.77 -11.30 3.06
C HIS A 539 7.33 -11.14 4.47
N LEU A 540 6.50 -10.81 5.46
CA LEU A 540 6.90 -10.76 6.86
C LEU A 540 7.37 -12.12 7.37
N ALA A 541 6.66 -13.21 7.04
CA ALA A 541 7.06 -14.57 7.42
C ALA A 541 8.46 -14.91 6.87
N SER A 542 8.73 -14.56 5.61
CA SER A 542 10.04 -14.77 4.97
C SER A 542 11.16 -13.99 5.67
N LEU A 543 10.90 -12.74 6.04
CA LEU A 543 11.86 -11.93 6.79
C LEU A 543 12.03 -12.43 8.23
N LEU A 544 10.97 -12.79 8.95
CA LEU A 544 11.11 -13.32 10.31
C LEU A 544 11.80 -14.68 10.34
N TYR A 545 11.61 -15.51 9.31
CA TYR A 545 12.36 -16.75 9.16
C TYR A 545 13.86 -16.46 9.07
N LEU A 546 14.24 -15.49 8.23
CA LEU A 546 15.61 -15.02 8.09
C LEU A 546 16.19 -14.55 9.43
N LEU A 547 15.44 -13.70 10.15
CA LEU A 547 15.85 -13.18 11.46
C LEU A 547 15.98 -14.29 12.50
N SER A 548 15.08 -15.28 12.52
CA SER A 548 15.18 -16.45 13.41
C SER A 548 16.44 -17.27 13.14
N LYS A 549 16.86 -17.41 11.87
CA LYS A 549 18.11 -18.10 11.51
C LYS A 549 19.34 -17.31 11.94
N LEU A 550 19.41 -16.01 11.62
CA LEU A 550 20.56 -15.16 11.95
C LEU A 550 20.78 -15.00 13.45
N THR A 551 19.72 -15.08 14.25
CA THR A 551 19.83 -15.04 15.71
C THR A 551 20.30 -16.37 16.32
N LYS A 552 20.09 -17.50 15.63
CA LYS A 552 20.61 -18.81 16.06
C LYS A 552 22.06 -19.00 15.61
N ASP A 553 22.38 -18.56 14.40
CA ASP A 553 23.73 -18.59 13.82
C ASP A 553 23.95 -17.34 12.96
N LYS A 554 24.83 -16.45 13.42
CA LYS A 554 25.17 -15.20 12.73
C LYS A 554 25.88 -15.44 11.39
N ASN A 555 26.47 -16.61 11.19
CA ASN A 555 27.14 -17.01 9.96
C ASN A 555 26.19 -17.74 8.99
N TRP A 556 24.94 -17.97 9.38
CA TRP A 556 23.96 -18.65 8.54
C TRP A 556 23.79 -17.94 7.19
N LYS A 557 23.69 -18.73 6.12
CA LYS A 557 23.56 -18.25 4.76
C LYS A 557 22.34 -18.88 4.06
N PRO A 558 21.57 -18.12 3.26
CA PRO A 558 20.35 -18.60 2.59
C PRO A 558 20.60 -19.58 1.43
N GLN A 559 21.77 -19.61 0.80
CA GLN A 559 22.07 -20.56 -0.28
C GLN A 559 21.02 -20.56 -1.41
N SER A 560 20.60 -19.38 -1.86
CA SER A 560 19.60 -19.18 -2.91
C SER A 560 18.16 -19.58 -2.54
N GLN A 561 17.88 -19.92 -1.29
CA GLN A 561 16.51 -20.16 -0.83
C GLN A 561 16.30 -19.72 0.63
N LEU A 562 15.33 -18.86 0.89
CA LEU A 562 15.00 -18.42 2.24
C LEU A 562 14.05 -19.42 2.93
N MET A 563 12.76 -19.38 2.59
CA MET A 563 11.80 -20.34 3.10
C MET A 563 11.65 -21.54 2.13
N PRO A 564 11.50 -22.77 2.64
CA PRO A 564 11.06 -23.89 1.83
C PRO A 564 9.72 -23.57 1.14
N LYS A 565 9.60 -23.84 -0.16
CA LYS A 565 8.34 -23.59 -0.90
C LYS A 565 7.15 -24.38 -0.34
N SER A 566 7.42 -25.47 0.38
CA SER A 566 6.41 -26.27 1.09
C SER A 566 5.85 -25.59 2.34
N MET A 567 6.50 -24.53 2.83
CA MET A 567 6.10 -23.75 4.01
C MET A 567 5.23 -22.54 3.67
N VAL A 568 4.89 -22.31 2.39
CA VAL A 568 4.06 -21.17 1.99
C VAL A 568 2.82 -21.71 1.30
N GLY A 569 1.66 -21.30 1.81
CA GLY A 569 0.36 -21.60 1.24
C GLY A 569 0.03 -20.77 0.00
N GLU A 570 -1.18 -20.96 -0.48
CA GLU A 570 -1.71 -20.30 -1.67
C GLU A 570 -3.10 -19.74 -1.38
N PHE A 571 -3.32 -18.48 -1.77
CA PHE A 571 -4.64 -17.89 -1.81
C PHE A 571 -5.37 -18.35 -3.07
N LYS A 572 -6.45 -19.10 -2.89
CA LYS A 572 -7.39 -19.45 -3.97
C LYS A 572 -8.47 -18.38 -4.01
N PRO A 573 -8.68 -17.67 -5.14
CA PRO A 573 -9.82 -16.78 -5.29
C PRO A 573 -11.10 -17.57 -5.03
N THR A 574 -11.78 -17.33 -3.91
CA THR A 574 -13.05 -18.00 -3.60
C THR A 574 -14.03 -17.73 -4.74
N GLY A 575 -14.67 -18.77 -5.25
CA GLY A 575 -15.39 -18.79 -6.53
C GLY A 575 -16.49 -17.75 -6.68
N ARG A 576 -16.14 -16.55 -7.14
CA ARG A 576 -16.98 -15.58 -7.87
C ARG A 576 -16.12 -14.69 -8.80
N SER A 577 -15.03 -15.23 -9.35
CA SER A 577 -14.25 -14.52 -10.36
C SER A 577 -14.85 -14.75 -11.76
N PRO A 578 -15.16 -13.70 -12.55
CA PRO A 578 -15.66 -13.84 -13.92
C PRO A 578 -14.65 -14.46 -14.90
N LEU A 579 -13.41 -14.75 -14.45
CA LEU A 579 -12.33 -15.30 -15.28
C LEU A 579 -12.73 -16.60 -16.01
N HIS A 580 -13.61 -17.42 -15.42
CA HIS A 580 -14.11 -18.65 -16.07
C HIS A 580 -15.10 -18.41 -17.23
N SER A 581 -15.63 -17.19 -17.36
CA SER A 581 -16.63 -16.83 -18.38
C SER A 581 -16.09 -15.84 -19.43
N ALA A 582 -14.84 -15.40 -19.29
CA ALA A 582 -14.22 -14.38 -20.14
C ALA A 582 -12.99 -14.89 -20.93
N LEU A 583 -12.63 -16.16 -20.75
CA LEU A 583 -11.83 -16.98 -21.67
C LEU A 583 -12.77 -17.96 -22.36
#